data_AF-A0AAE6JFR8-F1
#
_entry.id   AF-A0AAE6JFR8-F1
#
_cell.length_a   1.000
_cell.length_b   1.000
_cell.length_c   1.000
_cell.angle_alpha   90.00
_cell.angle_beta   90.00
_cell.angle_gamma   90.00
#
_symmetry.space_group_name_H-M   'P 1'
#
loop_
_entity.id
_entity.type
_entity.pdbx_description
1 polymer ?
#
loop_
_entity_poly.entity_id
_entity_poly.type
_entity_poly.pdbx_seq_one_letter_code
_entity_poly.pdbx_strand_id
1 'polypeptide(L)'
;MKRLLVVLLLTGAAFNGMAKPTDPAITFYKTPLVCNAAPTIGCGSRAKPVLLAMEKSPAIKEAWLNRAGTMVAVVWKDKPETLAVAKPIFQENSVSFTALNEADAAPYRKTFRKAGLWYHSAEVDMLSREEATTIANSAVKFALENKLITQDEAAKIKTDAQAYFNKELVKIRTNQQLNEDSQTKFKAAMYSIAEKYIGKARAQKAMLLYQQNCEKECKKTEDCCHKEKTI
;
A
#
# COMPACT_ATOMS: atom_id res chain seq x y z
N MET A 1 22.04 -39.72 -77.62
CA MET A 1 23.46 -39.43 -77.31
C MET A 1 23.65 -37.95 -77.01
N LYS A 2 23.81 -37.59 -75.74
CA LYS A 2 24.83 -36.64 -75.20
C LYS A 2 24.47 -36.31 -73.76
N ARG A 3 25.38 -36.67 -72.87
CA ARG A 3 25.47 -36.26 -71.45
C ARG A 3 25.81 -34.77 -71.38
N LEU A 4 25.35 -34.03 -70.37
CA LEU A 4 26.23 -33.35 -69.39
C LEU A 4 25.50 -32.51 -68.31
N LEU A 5 25.95 -32.72 -67.06
CA LEU A 5 26.19 -31.80 -65.94
C LEU A 5 25.06 -30.95 -65.27
N VAL A 6 24.66 -31.44 -64.09
CA VAL A 6 24.62 -30.81 -62.74
C VAL A 6 24.83 -29.29 -62.63
N VAL A 7 23.88 -28.60 -61.96
CA VAL A 7 24.15 -27.59 -60.91
C VAL A 7 23.05 -27.67 -59.84
N LEU A 8 23.46 -27.95 -58.59
CA LEU A 8 22.68 -27.75 -57.37
C LEU A 8 22.60 -26.24 -57.08
N LEU A 9 21.40 -25.68 -56.87
CA LEU A 9 21.23 -24.38 -56.23
C LEU A 9 20.35 -24.54 -55.00
N LEU A 10 21.02 -24.55 -53.85
CA LEU A 10 20.46 -24.40 -52.52
C LEU A 10 19.85 -23.00 -52.39
N THR A 11 18.53 -22.88 -52.41
CA THR A 11 17.86 -21.65 -51.95
C THR A 11 17.63 -21.74 -50.45
N GLY A 12 18.39 -20.91 -49.72
CA GLY A 12 18.42 -20.86 -48.27
C GLY A 12 17.08 -20.51 -47.64
N ALA A 13 16.79 -21.17 -46.52
CA ALA A 13 15.78 -20.76 -45.58
C ALA A 13 16.19 -19.41 -44.95
N ALA A 14 15.41 -18.36 -45.20
CA ALA A 14 15.47 -17.14 -44.42
C ALA A 14 14.93 -17.45 -43.02
N PHE A 15 15.82 -17.70 -42.07
CA PHE A 15 15.45 -17.73 -40.66
C PHE A 15 15.08 -16.30 -40.23
N ASN A 16 13.78 -16.08 -40.03
CA ASN A 16 13.25 -14.95 -39.29
C ASN A 16 14.02 -14.83 -37.98
N GLY A 17 14.76 -13.73 -37.81
CA GLY A 17 15.30 -13.34 -36.53
C GLY A 17 14.13 -13.06 -35.58
N MET A 18 13.74 -14.05 -34.79
CA MET A 18 12.88 -13.83 -33.63
C MET A 18 13.65 -12.90 -32.69
N ALA A 19 13.23 -11.62 -32.66
CA ALA A 19 13.70 -10.68 -31.66
C ALA A 19 13.52 -11.32 -30.28
N LYS A 20 14.61 -11.39 -29.50
CA LYS A 20 14.52 -11.80 -28.09
C LYS A 20 13.47 -10.91 -27.42
N PRO A 21 12.55 -11.47 -26.60
CA PRO A 21 11.68 -10.65 -25.77
C PRO A 21 12.57 -9.73 -24.94
N THR A 22 12.50 -8.42 -25.19
CA THR A 22 13.09 -7.43 -24.31
C THR A 22 12.44 -7.60 -22.95
N ASP A 23 13.25 -7.72 -21.89
CA ASP A 23 12.72 -7.71 -20.54
C ASP A 23 11.81 -6.49 -20.38
N PRO A 24 10.59 -6.67 -19.85
CA PRO A 24 9.64 -5.57 -19.75
C PRO A 24 10.29 -4.43 -18.95
N ALA A 25 10.17 -3.20 -19.46
CA ALA A 25 10.77 -2.06 -18.80
C ALA A 25 10.16 -1.89 -17.40
N ILE A 26 11.00 -1.69 -16.39
CA ILE A 26 10.54 -1.49 -15.00
C ILE A 26 10.94 -0.09 -14.55
N THR A 27 9.96 0.67 -14.07
CA THR A 27 10.18 1.97 -13.44
C THR A 27 9.84 1.90 -11.96
N PHE A 28 10.70 2.50 -11.13
CA PHE A 28 10.51 2.62 -9.70
C PHE A 28 10.15 4.06 -9.34
N TYR A 29 9.16 4.23 -8.49
CA TYR A 29 8.65 5.51 -8.05
C TYR A 29 8.74 5.61 -6.53
N LYS A 30 9.41 6.65 -6.02
CA LYS A 30 9.33 6.99 -4.61
C LYS A 30 7.95 7.57 -4.31
N THR A 31 7.27 7.05 -3.29
CA THR A 31 5.89 7.41 -2.92
C THR A 31 5.71 7.47 -1.40
N PRO A 32 4.85 8.35 -0.85
CA PRO A 32 4.55 8.41 0.58
C PRO A 32 3.35 7.52 0.97
N LEU A 33 3.43 6.24 0.64
CA LEU A 33 2.38 5.24 0.93
C LEU A 33 2.68 4.46 2.21
N VAL A 34 3.50 5.01 3.11
CA VAL A 34 3.70 4.49 4.46
C VAL A 34 2.40 4.58 5.26
N CYS A 35 2.15 3.61 6.15
CA CYS A 35 1.01 3.64 7.06
C CYS A 35 1.30 4.49 8.28
N ASN A 36 0.43 5.46 8.58
CA ASN A 36 0.58 6.31 9.76
C ASN A 36 0.38 5.52 11.07
N ALA A 37 -0.55 4.55 11.08
CA ALA A 37 -0.80 3.71 12.25
C ALA A 37 0.27 2.63 12.45
N ALA A 38 0.99 2.25 11.39
CA ALA A 38 2.07 1.26 11.41
C ALA A 38 3.26 1.75 10.55
N PRO A 39 4.11 2.66 11.05
CA PRO A 39 5.12 3.39 10.26
C PRO A 39 6.22 2.54 9.62
N THR A 40 6.30 1.25 9.96
CA THR A 40 7.28 0.31 9.42
C THR A 40 6.79 -0.43 8.17
N ILE A 41 5.52 -0.26 7.79
CA ILE A 41 4.90 -0.91 6.63
C ILE A 41 4.15 0.08 5.74
N GLY A 42 3.90 -0.34 4.50
CA GLY A 42 3.03 0.36 3.58
C GLY A 42 1.56 0.28 3.99
N CYS A 43 0.82 1.35 3.73
CA CYS A 43 -0.61 1.43 3.96
C CYS A 43 -1.35 0.73 2.81
N GLY A 44 -1.74 -0.52 3.04
CA GLY A 44 -2.43 -1.33 2.03
C GLY A 44 -3.73 -0.68 1.56
N SER A 45 -4.50 -0.11 2.48
CA SER A 45 -5.76 0.59 2.20
C SER A 45 -5.60 1.79 1.26
N ARG A 46 -4.48 2.53 1.34
CA ARG A 46 -4.14 3.65 0.45
C ARG A 46 -3.49 3.21 -0.87
N ALA A 47 -2.68 2.15 -0.82
CA ALA A 47 -1.94 1.67 -1.99
C ALA A 47 -2.83 0.89 -2.97
N LYS A 48 -3.78 0.09 -2.46
CA LYS A 48 -4.65 -0.77 -3.26
C LYS A 48 -5.36 -0.05 -4.42
N PRO A 49 -6.05 1.09 -4.24
CA PRO A 49 -6.72 1.76 -5.36
C PRO A 49 -5.73 2.22 -6.44
N VAL A 50 -4.52 2.65 -6.07
CA VAL A 50 -3.45 3.03 -7.01
C VAL A 50 -3.00 1.81 -7.82
N LEU A 51 -2.65 0.71 -7.15
CA LEU A 51 -2.16 -0.50 -7.82
C LEU A 51 -3.21 -1.10 -8.75
N LEU A 52 -4.48 -1.15 -8.32
CA LEU A 52 -5.58 -1.62 -9.17
C LEU A 52 -5.80 -0.73 -10.39
N ALA A 53 -5.72 0.59 -10.24
CA ALA A 53 -5.83 1.51 -11.37
C ALA A 53 -4.66 1.34 -12.35
N MET A 54 -3.44 1.12 -11.84
CA MET A 54 -2.28 0.80 -12.68
C MET A 54 -2.47 -0.51 -13.44
N GLU A 55 -2.86 -1.59 -12.79
CA GLU A 55 -3.05 -2.90 -13.42
C GLU A 55 -4.22 -2.94 -14.43
N LYS A 56 -5.18 -2.02 -14.32
CA LYS A 56 -6.24 -1.83 -15.32
C LYS A 56 -5.75 -1.14 -16.60
N SER A 57 -4.62 -0.41 -16.54
CA SER A 57 -4.09 0.30 -17.70
C SER A 57 -3.57 -0.69 -18.75
N PRO A 58 -3.90 -0.51 -20.05
CA PRO A 58 -3.40 -1.39 -21.09
C PRO A 58 -1.88 -1.32 -21.24
N ALA A 59 -1.21 -0.23 -20.84
CA ALA A 59 0.24 -0.06 -20.95
C ALA A 59 1.03 -0.73 -19.81
N ILE A 60 0.37 -1.06 -18.70
CA ILE A 60 1.01 -1.61 -17.49
C ILE A 60 0.74 -3.11 -17.42
N LYS A 61 1.81 -3.88 -17.22
CA LYS A 61 1.76 -5.32 -17.00
C LYS A 61 1.49 -5.66 -15.54
N GLU A 62 2.22 -5.00 -14.63
CA GLU A 62 2.17 -5.26 -13.19
C GLU A 62 2.44 -3.97 -12.42
N ALA A 63 1.84 -3.84 -11.24
CA ALA A 63 2.15 -2.78 -10.28
C ALA A 63 2.36 -3.37 -8.88
N TRP A 64 3.41 -2.91 -8.20
CA TRP A 64 3.84 -3.47 -6.92
C TRP A 64 4.14 -2.36 -5.92
N LEU A 65 3.84 -2.62 -4.65
CA LEU A 65 4.30 -1.80 -3.51
C LEU A 65 5.40 -2.54 -2.76
N ASN A 66 6.48 -1.86 -2.37
CA ASN A 66 7.43 -2.46 -1.43
C ASN A 66 6.85 -2.55 -0.01
N ARG A 67 7.38 -3.43 0.82
CA ARG A 67 6.89 -3.65 2.20
C ARG A 67 6.76 -2.36 3.01
N ALA A 68 7.72 -1.45 2.86
CA ALA A 68 7.75 -0.20 3.62
C ALA A 68 6.75 0.87 3.11
N GLY A 69 6.14 0.68 1.94
CA GLY A 69 5.25 1.69 1.32
C GLY A 69 5.97 2.93 0.79
N THR A 70 7.28 2.86 0.63
CA THR A 70 8.11 3.97 0.15
C THR A 70 8.34 3.95 -1.35
N MET A 71 8.05 2.81 -1.99
CA MET A 71 8.31 2.57 -3.41
C MET A 71 7.13 1.86 -4.07
N VAL A 72 6.75 2.36 -5.25
CA VAL A 72 5.92 1.64 -6.22
C VAL A 72 6.78 1.24 -7.41
N ALA A 73 6.68 0.00 -7.86
CA ALA A 73 7.31 -0.48 -9.08
C ALA A 73 6.24 -0.77 -10.13
N VAL A 74 6.45 -0.27 -11.35
CA VAL A 74 5.58 -0.50 -12.51
C VAL A 74 6.37 -1.27 -13.55
N VAL A 75 5.81 -2.41 -13.95
CA VAL A 75 6.31 -3.20 -15.08
C VAL A 75 5.48 -2.82 -16.30
N TRP A 76 6.12 -2.23 -17.29
CA TRP A 76 5.49 -1.80 -18.53
C TRP A 76 5.37 -2.98 -19.49
N LYS A 77 4.33 -2.99 -20.32
CA LYS A 77 4.22 -3.99 -21.41
C LYS A 77 5.24 -3.71 -22.51
N ASP A 78 5.41 -2.43 -22.84
CA ASP A 78 6.34 -1.95 -23.86
C ASP A 78 7.37 -1.00 -23.23
N LYS A 79 7.24 0.31 -23.50
CA LYS A 79 8.13 1.36 -22.99
C LYS A 79 7.52 2.06 -21.76
N PRO A 80 8.36 2.69 -20.92
CA PRO A 80 7.85 3.51 -19.82
C PRO A 80 7.01 4.70 -20.29
N GLU A 81 5.78 4.80 -19.78
CA GLU A 81 4.85 5.90 -20.10
C GLU A 81 4.48 6.70 -18.84
N THR A 82 5.49 7.08 -18.06
CA THR A 82 5.31 7.75 -16.75
C THR A 82 4.37 8.96 -16.84
N LEU A 83 4.57 9.86 -17.82
CA LEU A 83 3.80 11.11 -17.89
C LEU A 83 2.37 10.92 -18.39
N ALA A 84 2.17 10.00 -19.34
CA ALA A 84 0.88 9.76 -19.97
C ALA A 84 -0.01 8.80 -19.17
N VAL A 85 0.59 7.86 -18.43
CA VAL A 85 -0.13 6.77 -17.77
C VAL A 85 0.03 6.79 -16.25
N ALA A 86 1.26 6.73 -15.72
CA ALA A 86 1.46 6.60 -14.27
C ALA A 86 1.09 7.89 -13.52
N LYS A 87 1.45 9.06 -14.06
CA LYS A 87 1.19 10.38 -13.49
C LYS A 87 -0.30 10.63 -13.20
N PRO A 88 -1.23 10.50 -14.17
CA PRO A 88 -2.65 10.75 -13.89
C PRO A 88 -3.19 9.79 -12.83
N ILE A 89 -2.79 8.51 -12.83
CA ILE A 89 -3.23 7.53 -11.82
C ILE A 89 -2.77 7.94 -10.41
N PHE A 90 -1.51 8.34 -10.26
CA PHE A 90 -1.01 8.85 -8.98
C PHE A 90 -1.75 10.12 -8.53
N GLN A 91 -1.99 11.06 -9.45
CA GLN A 91 -2.67 12.32 -9.15
C GLN A 91 -4.14 12.12 -8.76
N GLU A 92 -4.89 11.29 -9.48
CA GLU A 92 -6.28 10.95 -9.17
C GLU A 92 -6.40 10.32 -7.77
N ASN A 93 -5.40 9.56 -7.37
CA ASN A 93 -5.33 8.96 -6.04
C ASN A 93 -4.65 9.88 -5.00
N SER A 94 -4.34 11.14 -5.31
CA SER A 94 -3.67 12.07 -4.38
C SER A 94 -2.35 11.52 -3.80
N VAL A 95 -1.56 10.83 -4.62
CA VAL A 95 -0.26 10.28 -4.26
C VAL A 95 0.83 11.06 -4.99
N SER A 96 1.74 11.70 -4.24
CA SER A 96 2.94 12.28 -4.84
C SER A 96 3.91 11.16 -5.24
N PHE A 97 4.67 11.41 -6.31
CA PHE A 97 5.63 10.43 -6.80
C PHE A 97 6.86 11.10 -7.40
N THR A 98 8.00 10.41 -7.34
CA THR A 98 9.22 10.77 -8.06
C THR A 98 9.76 9.51 -8.73
N ALA A 99 9.92 9.53 -10.05
CA ALA A 99 10.56 8.43 -10.78
C ALA A 99 12.06 8.39 -10.46
N LEU A 100 12.58 7.21 -10.17
CA LEU A 100 14.01 7.00 -9.93
C LEU A 100 14.75 6.82 -11.26
N ASN A 101 16.00 7.30 -11.30
CA ASN A 101 16.95 6.91 -12.33
C ASN A 101 17.48 5.49 -12.08
N GLU A 102 18.28 4.95 -13.00
CA GLU A 102 18.82 3.59 -12.88
C GLU A 102 19.72 3.37 -11.65
N ALA A 103 20.54 4.36 -11.29
CA ALA A 103 21.43 4.25 -10.13
C ALA A 103 20.65 4.14 -8.82
N ASP A 104 19.64 4.99 -8.65
CA ASP A 104 18.77 5.01 -7.47
C ASP A 104 17.81 3.80 -7.42
N ALA A 105 17.46 3.25 -8.59
CA ALA A 105 16.63 2.05 -8.69
C ALA A 105 17.39 0.74 -8.39
N ALA A 106 18.73 0.73 -8.50
CA ALA A 106 19.55 -0.48 -8.41
C ALA A 106 19.33 -1.31 -7.12
N PRO A 107 19.18 -0.73 -5.91
CA PRO A 107 18.90 -1.50 -4.70
C PRO A 107 17.54 -2.21 -4.74
N TYR A 108 16.52 -1.57 -5.34
CA TYR A 108 15.15 -2.10 -5.43
C TYR A 108 15.04 -3.18 -6.50
N ARG A 109 15.76 -3.04 -7.62
CA ARG A 109 15.85 -4.09 -8.65
C ARG A 109 16.33 -5.43 -8.08
N LYS A 110 17.27 -5.43 -7.13
CA LYS A 110 17.82 -6.65 -6.49
C LYS A 110 16.81 -7.41 -5.63
N THR A 111 15.75 -6.74 -5.16
CA THR A 111 14.74 -7.35 -4.28
C THR A 111 13.38 -7.46 -4.95
N PHE A 112 13.20 -6.88 -6.14
CA PHE A 112 11.94 -6.85 -6.85
C PHE A 112 11.34 -8.26 -7.00
N ARG A 113 10.04 -8.37 -6.70
CA ARG A 113 9.26 -9.62 -6.64
C ARG A 113 9.69 -10.66 -5.60
N LYS A 114 10.62 -10.34 -4.68
CA LYS A 114 10.89 -11.22 -3.55
C LYS A 114 9.68 -11.24 -2.61
N ALA A 115 9.19 -12.43 -2.30
CA ALA A 115 8.08 -12.64 -1.38
C ALA A 115 8.31 -11.93 -0.04
N GLY A 116 7.25 -11.30 0.49
CA GLY A 116 7.31 -10.52 1.72
C GLY A 116 7.99 -9.15 1.59
N LEU A 117 8.70 -8.86 0.50
CA LEU A 117 9.33 -7.54 0.26
C LEU A 117 8.55 -6.69 -0.73
N TRP A 118 7.78 -7.30 -1.63
CA TRP A 118 6.95 -6.65 -2.63
C TRP A 118 5.57 -7.29 -2.67
N TYR A 119 4.55 -6.45 -2.87
CA TYR A 119 3.15 -6.81 -2.78
C TYR A 119 2.39 -6.28 -4.00
N HIS A 120 1.72 -7.16 -4.72
CA HIS A 120 0.74 -6.80 -5.74
C HIS A 120 -0.54 -6.21 -5.15
N SER A 121 -1.43 -5.72 -6.03
CA SER A 121 -2.71 -5.10 -5.66
C SER A 121 -3.60 -5.94 -4.74
N ALA A 122 -3.62 -7.27 -4.89
CA ALA A 122 -4.36 -8.17 -4.02
C ALA A 122 -3.61 -8.49 -2.72
N GLU A 123 -2.27 -8.48 -2.76
CA GLU A 123 -1.40 -8.86 -1.66
C GLU A 123 -1.24 -7.76 -0.60
N VAL A 124 -1.45 -6.49 -0.98
CA VAL A 124 -1.41 -5.37 -0.02
C VAL A 124 -2.48 -5.47 1.07
N ASP A 125 -3.52 -6.30 0.90
CA ASP A 125 -4.46 -6.63 1.97
C ASP A 125 -3.77 -7.29 3.18
N MET A 126 -2.64 -7.98 2.97
CA MET A 126 -1.85 -8.51 4.08
C MET A 126 -1.27 -7.37 4.93
N LEU A 127 -0.76 -6.30 4.29
CA LEU A 127 -0.29 -5.11 4.99
C LEU A 127 -1.44 -4.42 5.74
N SER A 128 -2.64 -4.34 5.16
CA SER A 128 -3.82 -3.82 5.84
C SER A 128 -4.20 -4.62 7.10
N ARG A 129 -3.96 -5.94 7.12
CA ARG A 129 -4.21 -6.80 8.29
C ARG A 129 -3.12 -6.66 9.36
N GLU A 130 -1.86 -6.45 8.95
CA GLU A 130 -0.78 -6.09 9.87
C GLU A 130 -1.05 -4.71 10.52
N GLU A 131 -1.51 -3.74 9.74
CA GLU A 131 -1.97 -2.42 10.21
C GLU A 131 -3.12 -2.56 11.22
N ALA A 132 -4.14 -3.38 10.92
CA ALA A 132 -5.27 -3.64 11.83
C ALA A 132 -4.82 -4.14 13.21
N THR A 133 -3.81 -5.01 13.24
CA THR A 133 -3.20 -5.52 14.48
C THR A 133 -2.52 -4.40 15.26
N THR A 134 -1.82 -3.51 14.56
CA THR A 134 -1.12 -2.38 15.18
C THR A 134 -2.13 -1.38 15.77
N ILE A 135 -3.19 -1.04 15.04
CA ILE A 135 -4.28 -0.17 15.51
C ILE A 135 -4.94 -0.76 16.76
N ALA A 136 -5.27 -2.06 16.76
CA ALA A 136 -5.88 -2.70 17.92
C ALA A 136 -4.99 -2.62 19.17
N ASN A 137 -3.69 -2.83 19.01
CA ASN A 137 -2.73 -2.73 20.10
C ASN A 137 -2.56 -1.30 20.61
N SER A 138 -2.45 -0.31 19.72
CA SER A 138 -2.28 1.09 20.10
C SER A 138 -3.53 1.67 20.76
N ALA A 139 -4.73 1.27 20.31
CA ALA A 139 -6.00 1.78 20.83
C ALA A 139 -6.20 1.59 22.34
N VAL A 140 -5.64 0.51 22.91
CA VAL A 140 -5.79 0.20 24.34
C VAL A 140 -4.57 0.60 25.19
N LYS A 141 -3.45 0.97 24.55
CA LYS A 141 -2.16 1.22 25.21
C LYS A 141 -2.30 2.21 26.36
N PHE A 142 -2.79 3.42 26.07
CA PHE A 142 -2.87 4.47 27.08
C PHE A 142 -3.87 4.15 28.19
N ALA A 143 -4.99 3.50 27.86
CA ALA A 143 -5.98 3.08 28.84
C ALA A 143 -5.41 2.03 29.81
N LEU A 144 -4.60 1.09 29.32
CA LEU A 144 -3.87 0.13 30.14
C LEU A 144 -2.83 0.81 31.04
N GLU A 145 -1.97 1.65 30.46
CA GLU A 145 -0.92 2.38 31.19
C GLU A 145 -1.49 3.24 32.32
N ASN A 146 -2.70 3.78 32.12
CA ASN A 146 -3.40 4.61 33.10
C ASN A 146 -4.35 3.81 34.00
N LYS A 147 -4.29 2.48 33.98
CA LYS A 147 -5.11 1.57 34.81
C LYS A 147 -6.63 1.81 34.67
N LEU A 148 -7.06 2.33 33.53
CA LEU A 148 -8.48 2.57 33.23
C LEU A 148 -9.19 1.28 32.85
N ILE A 149 -8.44 0.33 32.28
CA ILE A 149 -8.89 -0.99 31.88
C ILE A 149 -7.93 -2.06 32.39
N THR A 150 -8.42 -3.28 32.58
CA THR A 150 -7.59 -4.44 32.93
C THR A 150 -6.97 -5.08 31.69
N GLN A 151 -6.04 -6.02 31.89
CA GLN A 151 -5.46 -6.82 30.81
C GLN A 151 -6.54 -7.64 30.07
N ASP A 152 -7.48 -8.21 30.81
CA ASP A 152 -8.58 -9.02 30.24
C ASP A 152 -9.55 -8.16 29.41
N GLU A 153 -9.90 -6.97 29.90
CA GLU A 153 -10.72 -6.00 29.15
C GLU A 153 -9.99 -5.55 27.88
N ALA A 154 -8.70 -5.25 27.97
CA ALA A 154 -7.89 -4.87 26.83
C ALA A 154 -7.78 -5.99 25.78
N ALA A 155 -7.60 -7.26 26.19
CA ALA A 155 -7.55 -8.38 25.26
C ALA A 155 -8.84 -8.54 24.45
N LYS A 156 -10.00 -8.34 25.09
CA LYS A 156 -11.32 -8.36 24.42
C LYS A 156 -11.49 -7.19 23.45
N ILE A 157 -11.13 -5.98 23.86
CA ILE A 157 -11.17 -4.79 22.99
C ILE A 157 -10.26 -4.96 21.79
N LYS A 158 -9.01 -5.42 21.99
CA LYS A 158 -8.05 -5.68 20.91
C LYS A 158 -8.61 -6.66 19.90
N THR A 159 -9.20 -7.76 20.36
CA THR A 159 -9.76 -8.80 19.49
C THR A 159 -10.86 -8.23 18.59
N ASP A 160 -11.83 -7.52 19.16
CA ASP A 160 -12.94 -6.95 18.39
C ASP A 160 -12.47 -5.80 17.48
N ALA A 161 -11.55 -4.96 17.94
CA ALA A 161 -10.95 -3.89 17.15
C ALA A 161 -10.17 -4.43 15.94
N GLN A 162 -9.33 -5.45 16.16
CA GLN A 162 -8.59 -6.09 15.08
C GLN A 162 -9.54 -6.76 14.08
N ALA A 163 -10.58 -7.45 14.56
CA ALA A 163 -11.58 -8.06 13.69
C ALA A 163 -12.34 -7.02 12.84
N TYR A 164 -12.66 -5.86 13.43
CA TYR A 164 -13.27 -4.74 12.72
C TYR A 164 -12.35 -4.20 11.62
N PHE A 165 -11.11 -3.84 11.95
CA PHE A 165 -10.18 -3.26 10.98
C PHE A 165 -9.70 -4.27 9.92
N ASN A 166 -9.62 -5.56 10.25
CA ASN A 166 -9.37 -6.63 9.27
C ASN A 166 -10.42 -6.69 8.15
N LYS A 167 -11.64 -6.21 8.40
CA LYS A 167 -12.71 -6.11 7.41
C LYS A 167 -12.72 -4.74 6.73
N GLU A 168 -12.47 -3.68 7.49
CA GLU A 168 -12.58 -2.32 6.97
C GLU A 168 -11.39 -1.92 6.09
N LEU A 169 -10.15 -2.25 6.46
CA LEU A 169 -8.94 -1.77 5.76
C LEU A 169 -8.64 -2.48 4.44
N VAL A 170 -9.38 -3.53 4.09
CA VAL A 170 -9.24 -4.25 2.80
C VAL A 170 -10.25 -3.78 1.75
N LYS A 171 -11.22 -2.94 2.14
CA LYS A 171 -12.21 -2.36 1.22
C LYS A 171 -11.55 -1.28 0.38
N ILE A 172 -11.88 -1.27 -0.90
CA ILE A 172 -11.41 -0.26 -1.86
C ILE A 172 -12.14 1.05 -1.56
N ARG A 173 -11.38 2.14 -1.41
CA ARG A 173 -11.86 3.49 -1.15
C ARG A 173 -10.97 4.50 -1.87
N THR A 174 -11.49 5.70 -2.09
CA THR A 174 -10.63 6.85 -2.37
C THR A 174 -9.91 7.30 -1.09
N ASN A 175 -8.81 8.03 -1.23
CA ASN A 175 -8.12 8.61 -0.07
C ASN A 175 -9.04 9.56 0.73
N GLN A 176 -9.94 10.28 0.05
CA GLN A 176 -10.94 11.11 0.71
C GLN A 176 -11.89 10.27 1.59
N GLN A 177 -12.48 9.21 1.03
CA GLN A 177 -13.37 8.31 1.77
C GLN A 177 -12.67 7.65 2.96
N LEU A 178 -11.41 7.23 2.78
CA LEU A 178 -10.63 6.65 3.87
C LEU A 178 -10.39 7.68 4.99
N ASN A 179 -10.08 8.92 4.64
CA ASN A 179 -9.91 10.00 5.60
C ASN A 179 -11.22 10.30 6.34
N GLU A 180 -12.34 10.42 5.63
CA GLU A 180 -13.67 10.63 6.23
C GLU A 180 -14.06 9.48 7.18
N ASP A 181 -13.89 8.23 6.75
CA ASP A 181 -14.12 7.04 7.58
C ASP A 181 -13.24 7.06 8.84
N SER A 182 -11.97 7.49 8.72
CA SER A 182 -11.05 7.57 9.87
C SER A 182 -11.49 8.59 10.92
N GLN A 183 -12.10 9.70 10.48
CA GLN A 183 -12.56 10.75 11.39
C GLN A 183 -13.92 10.49 12.00
N THR A 184 -14.74 9.64 11.37
CA THR A 184 -16.13 9.41 11.76
C THR A 184 -16.36 7.94 12.11
N LYS A 185 -16.58 7.11 11.10
CA LYS A 185 -16.95 5.69 11.20
C LYS A 185 -16.02 4.89 12.10
N PHE A 186 -14.71 5.03 11.94
CA PHE A 186 -13.73 4.25 12.69
C PHE A 186 -13.69 4.68 14.16
N LYS A 187 -13.78 5.98 14.45
CA LYS A 187 -13.88 6.47 15.84
C LYS A 187 -15.15 5.97 16.53
N ALA A 188 -16.29 6.03 15.84
CA ALA A 188 -17.57 5.55 16.37
C ALA A 188 -17.54 4.03 16.66
N ALA A 189 -16.95 3.25 15.75
CA ALA A 189 -16.78 1.80 15.94
C ALA A 189 -15.88 1.50 17.14
N MET A 190 -14.74 2.18 17.27
CA MET A 190 -13.83 2.00 18.40
C MET A 190 -14.46 2.37 19.74
N TYR A 191 -15.24 3.45 19.78
CA TYR A 191 -16.02 3.81 20.94
C TYR A 191 -17.01 2.71 21.33
N SER A 192 -17.78 2.21 20.35
CA SER A 192 -18.78 1.16 20.57
C SER A 192 -18.15 -0.15 21.06
N ILE A 193 -16.98 -0.51 20.51
CA ILE A 193 -16.21 -1.69 20.94
C ILE A 193 -15.73 -1.52 22.38
N ALA A 194 -15.19 -0.36 22.74
CA ALA A 194 -14.77 -0.10 24.11
C ALA A 194 -15.97 -0.14 25.07
N GLU A 195 -17.06 0.57 24.75
CA GLU A 195 -18.27 0.65 25.56
C GLU A 195 -18.84 -0.74 25.90
N LYS A 196 -18.85 -1.66 24.93
CA LYS A 196 -19.28 -3.05 25.11
C LYS A 196 -18.57 -3.76 26.29
N TYR A 197 -17.30 -3.45 26.55
CA TYR A 197 -16.49 -4.16 27.55
C TYR A 197 -16.27 -3.40 28.84
N ILE A 198 -16.19 -2.07 28.79
CA ILE A 198 -15.82 -1.25 29.96
C ILE A 198 -16.90 -0.26 30.38
N GLY A 199 -18.01 -0.20 29.64
CA GLY A 199 -19.10 0.72 29.86
C GLY A 199 -18.82 2.14 29.37
N LYS A 200 -19.89 2.91 29.22
CA LYS A 200 -19.90 4.25 28.60
C LYS A 200 -18.87 5.22 29.17
N ALA A 201 -18.86 5.38 30.51
CA ALA A 201 -18.01 6.36 31.18
C ALA A 201 -16.51 6.07 30.99
N ARG A 202 -16.10 4.80 31.12
CA ARG A 202 -14.69 4.41 30.92
C ARG A 202 -14.31 4.46 29.44
N ALA A 203 -15.21 4.10 28.53
CA ALA A 203 -14.97 4.22 27.08
C ALA A 203 -14.73 5.68 26.65
N GLN A 204 -15.53 6.62 27.15
CA GLN A 204 -15.32 8.06 26.89
C GLN A 204 -13.95 8.53 27.38
N LYS A 205 -13.59 8.17 28.62
CA LYS A 205 -12.29 8.53 29.20
C LYS A 205 -11.12 7.90 28.42
N ALA A 206 -11.26 6.65 27.97
CA ALA A 206 -10.25 5.96 27.18
C ALA A 206 -10.03 6.65 25.81
N MET A 207 -11.11 7.03 25.12
CA MET A 207 -11.02 7.74 23.85
C MET A 207 -10.39 9.13 23.97
N LEU A 208 -10.76 9.89 25.01
CA LEU A 208 -10.14 11.19 25.29
C LEU A 208 -8.64 11.05 25.56
N LEU A 209 -8.26 10.05 26.36
CA LEU A 209 -6.87 9.77 26.66
C LEU A 209 -6.08 9.35 25.41
N TYR A 210 -6.67 8.53 24.54
CA TYR A 210 -6.07 8.17 23.26
C TYR A 210 -5.83 9.42 22.40
N GLN A 211 -6.85 10.26 22.21
CA GLN A 211 -6.73 11.47 21.40
C GLN A 211 -5.67 12.44 21.92
N GLN A 212 -5.67 12.72 23.22
CA GLN A 212 -4.68 13.61 23.85
C GLN A 212 -3.24 13.12 23.69
N ASN A 213 -3.02 11.80 23.75
CA ASN A 213 -1.69 11.25 23.59
C ASN A 213 -1.28 11.15 22.11
N CYS A 214 -2.21 10.83 21.21
CA CYS A 214 -1.97 10.95 19.78
C CYS A 214 -1.51 12.37 19.43
N GLU A 215 -2.22 13.42 19.87
CA GLU A 215 -1.84 14.81 19.63
C GLU A 215 -0.45 15.16 20.17
N LYS A 216 -0.07 14.63 21.34
CA LYS A 216 1.27 14.83 21.93
C LYS A 216 2.37 14.10 21.17
N GLU A 217 2.11 12.87 20.74
CA GLU A 217 3.04 12.10 19.90
C GLU A 217 3.16 12.76 18.51
N CYS A 218 2.07 13.29 17.95
CA CYS A 218 2.06 14.09 16.71
C CYS A 218 2.91 15.37 16.81
N LYS A 219 2.97 16.03 17.97
CA LYS A 219 3.83 17.22 18.14
C LYS A 219 5.32 16.88 18.15
N LYS A 220 5.69 15.61 18.36
CA LYS A 220 7.07 15.14 18.34
C LYS A 220 7.50 14.65 16.96
N THR A 221 6.55 14.27 16.10
CA THR A 221 6.79 13.80 14.73
C THR A 221 5.85 14.52 13.78
N GLU A 222 6.37 15.38 12.90
CA GLU A 222 5.63 16.37 12.07
C GLU A 222 4.46 15.83 11.20
N ASP A 223 4.19 14.52 11.19
CA ASP A 223 3.40 13.84 10.16
C ASP A 223 2.08 13.17 10.63
N CYS A 224 1.75 13.15 11.92
CA CYS A 224 0.82 12.12 12.37
C CYS A 224 -0.68 12.42 12.20
N CYS A 225 -1.14 13.66 12.05
CA CYS A 225 -2.55 13.97 11.78
C CYS A 225 -2.67 15.32 11.06
N HIS A 226 -3.48 15.37 10.00
CA HIS A 226 -3.78 16.56 9.21
C HIS A 226 -3.93 17.81 10.09
N LYS A 227 -3.06 18.81 9.88
CA LYS A 227 -3.42 20.20 10.19
C LYS A 227 -4.68 20.48 9.39
N GLU A 228 -5.78 20.81 10.06
CA GLU A 228 -6.83 21.60 9.42
C GLU A 228 -6.12 22.83 8.85
N LYS A 229 -6.01 22.89 7.52
CA LYS A 229 -5.71 24.15 6.86
C LYS A 229 -6.99 24.95 6.95
N THR A 230 -7.05 25.85 7.92
CA THR A 230 -7.92 27.02 7.85
C THR A 230 -7.69 27.68 6.49
N ILE A 231 -8.81 28.03 5.85
CA ILE A 231 -8.96 28.64 4.52
C ILE A 231 -7.88 29.69 4.24
#